data_AF-D0NE56-F1
#
_entry.id   AF-D0NE56-F1
#
_cell.length_a   1.000
_cell.length_b   1.000
_cell.length_c   1.000
_cell.angle_alpha   90.00
_cell.angle_beta   90.00
_cell.angle_gamma   90.00
#
_symmetry.space_group_name_H-M   'P 1'
#
loop_
_entity.id
_entity.type
_entity.pdbx_description
1 polymer ?
#
loop_
_entity_poly.entity_id
_entity_poly.type
_entity_poly.pdbx_seq_one_letter_code
_entity_poly.pdbx_strand_id
1 'polypeptide(L)'
;MDDEGSEGPAFTLLRATLKLVIFHLANSMLGMAAFTIVVCGVLLSILLAPLCCLGLVFFRLVLCLVAVLAEVDVRLVNFISLPEEHISTRKLQRGSHASARACGETSVERLVPDLNKFSQPAMRATLYFMSVKTFIGLLSSLVLSISFSLPVCAISRGDMGDNFDGAVGLLVFLLATVLLLGIGIPLMQYSARLSRAATVYFCCEKCAPVQHTEKDHATAYGATEVCCAA
;
A
#
# COMPACT_ATOMS: atom_id res chain seq x y z
N MET A 1 29.54 -7.89 -21.75
CA MET A 1 30.71 -7.59 -20.90
C MET A 1 30.58 -6.18 -20.36
N ASP A 2 29.42 -5.88 -19.78
CA ASP A 2 29.24 -5.68 -18.34
C ASP A 2 30.25 -4.74 -17.68
N ASP A 3 30.04 -3.46 -17.93
CA ASP A 3 30.47 -2.38 -17.06
C ASP A 3 29.38 -2.20 -15.98
N GLU A 4 29.22 -3.21 -15.10
CA GLU A 4 28.48 -3.07 -13.84
C GLU A 4 29.33 -2.21 -12.91
N GLY A 5 29.33 -0.91 -13.19
CA GLY A 5 29.89 0.11 -12.31
C GLY A 5 29.25 -0.02 -10.94
N SER A 6 30.07 -0.38 -9.94
CA SER A 6 29.70 -0.42 -8.53
C SER A 6 29.05 0.92 -8.14
N GLU A 7 27.71 0.97 -8.11
CA GLU A 7 26.99 2.14 -7.61
C GLU A 7 27.48 2.39 -6.17
N GLY A 8 28.10 3.56 -5.94
CA GLY A 8 28.65 3.88 -4.63
C GLY A 8 27.58 3.81 -3.54
N PRO A 9 27.93 3.42 -2.30
CA PRO A 9 26.96 3.22 -1.21
C PRO A 9 26.08 4.44 -0.94
N ALA A 10 26.61 5.66 -1.16
CA ALA A 10 25.86 6.91 -1.05
C ALA A 10 24.74 7.04 -2.10
N PHE A 11 24.97 6.59 -3.34
CA PHE A 11 23.99 6.67 -4.41
C PHE A 11 22.80 5.73 -4.15
N THR A 12 23.08 4.51 -3.68
CA THR A 12 22.05 3.54 -3.28
C THR A 12 21.20 4.07 -2.12
N LEU A 13 21.82 4.67 -1.11
CA LEU A 13 21.11 5.28 0.03
C LEU A 13 20.25 6.47 -0.40
N LEU A 14 20.78 7.33 -1.28
CA LEU A 14 20.04 8.46 -1.83
C LEU A 14 18.81 7.98 -2.61
N ARG A 15 18.99 6.99 -3.49
CA ARG A 15 17.91 6.39 -4.27
C ARG A 15 16.83 5.77 -3.39
N ALA A 16 17.23 5.02 -2.36
CA ALA A 16 16.30 4.42 -1.39
C ALA A 16 15.52 5.49 -0.62
N THR A 17 16.21 6.55 -0.16
CA THR A 17 15.58 7.65 0.57
C THR A 17 14.62 8.42 -0.32
N LEU A 18 14.99 8.72 -1.57
CA LEU A 18 14.13 9.38 -2.54
C LEU A 18 12.87 8.56 -2.83
N LYS A 19 13.02 7.25 -3.02
CA LYS A 19 11.90 6.32 -3.20
C LYS A 19 10.94 6.37 -2.00
N LEU A 20 11.47 6.42 -0.79
CA LEU A 20 10.71 6.51 0.45
C LEU A 20 9.98 7.87 0.58
N VAL A 21 10.64 8.96 0.20
CA VAL A 21 10.05 10.30 0.16
C VAL A 21 8.87 10.36 -0.81
N ILE A 22 9.05 9.83 -2.03
CA ILE A 22 7.98 9.75 -3.04
C ILE A 22 6.81 8.93 -2.51
N PHE A 23 7.08 7.80 -1.86
CA PHE A 23 6.05 6.98 -1.22
C PHE A 23 5.26 7.78 -0.18
N HIS A 24 5.91 8.47 0.77
CA HIS A 24 5.20 9.23 1.80
C HIS A 24 4.38 10.38 1.25
N LEU A 25 4.88 11.07 0.22
CA LEU A 25 4.13 12.12 -0.45
C LEU A 25 2.86 11.56 -1.11
N ALA A 26 3.01 10.51 -1.93
CA ALA A 26 1.87 9.85 -2.58
C ALA A 26 0.90 9.23 -1.56
N ASN A 27 1.41 8.68 -0.45
CA ASN A 27 0.61 8.08 0.61
C ASN A 27 -0.21 9.13 1.37
N SER A 28 0.36 10.30 1.61
CA SER A 28 -0.35 11.43 2.19
C SER A 28 -1.45 11.95 1.26
N MET A 29 -1.14 12.14 -0.03
CA MET A 29 -2.11 12.55 -1.04
C MET A 29 -3.25 11.55 -1.18
N LEU A 30 -2.94 10.25 -1.27
CA LEU A 30 -3.94 9.19 -1.35
C LEU A 30 -4.82 9.16 -0.11
N GLY A 31 -4.26 9.26 1.09
CA GLY A 31 -5.02 9.27 2.34
C GLY A 31 -6.01 10.44 2.42
N MET A 32 -5.57 11.65 2.07
CA MET A 32 -6.43 12.84 2.07
C MET A 32 -7.51 12.76 0.99
N ALA A 33 -7.15 12.41 -0.25
CA ALA A 33 -8.10 12.31 -1.35
C ALA A 33 -9.14 11.22 -1.11
N ALA A 34 -8.70 10.03 -0.66
CA ALA A 34 -9.60 8.92 -0.35
C ALA A 34 -10.57 9.28 0.79
N PHE A 35 -10.07 9.92 1.85
CA PHE A 35 -10.92 10.39 2.95
C PHE A 35 -12.03 11.31 2.44
N THR A 36 -11.66 12.37 1.70
CA THR A 36 -12.62 13.34 1.17
C THR A 36 -13.64 12.66 0.26
N ILE A 37 -13.19 11.86 -0.70
CA ILE A 37 -14.07 11.19 -1.67
C ILE A 37 -15.04 10.24 -0.97
N VAL A 38 -14.53 9.39 -0.06
CA VAL A 38 -15.35 8.36 0.59
C VAL A 38 -16.29 8.97 1.61
N VAL A 39 -15.84 9.89 2.47
CA VAL A 39 -16.70 10.52 3.47
C VAL A 39 -17.80 11.34 2.80
N CYS A 40 -17.46 12.21 1.83
CA CYS A 40 -18.46 12.98 1.11
C CYS A 40 -19.44 12.06 0.36
N GLY A 41 -18.94 11.00 -0.28
CA GLY A 41 -19.77 10.03 -0.99
C GLY A 41 -20.74 9.28 -0.07
N VAL A 42 -20.29 8.82 1.09
CA VAL A 42 -21.14 8.14 2.09
C VAL A 42 -22.17 9.11 2.66
N LEU A 43 -21.78 10.33 3.04
CA LEU A 43 -22.72 11.33 3.55
C LEU A 43 -23.78 11.71 2.50
N LEU A 44 -23.38 11.90 1.25
CA LEU A 44 -24.30 12.16 0.15
C LEU A 44 -25.26 10.97 -0.06
N SER A 45 -24.76 9.74 0.05
CA SER A 45 -25.59 8.54 -0.04
C SER A 45 -26.65 8.47 1.06
N ILE A 46 -26.29 8.84 2.29
CA ILE A 46 -27.22 8.91 3.43
C ILE A 46 -28.26 10.01 3.20
N LEU A 47 -27.84 11.18 2.74
CA LEU A 47 -28.73 12.32 2.48
C LEU A 47 -29.72 12.03 1.35
N LEU A 48 -29.30 11.30 0.31
CA LEU A 48 -30.13 10.91 -0.84
C LEU A 48 -30.96 9.63 -0.58
N ALA A 49 -30.78 8.95 0.55
CA ALA A 49 -31.50 7.72 0.86
C ALA A 49 -33.05 7.88 0.87
N PRO A 50 -33.63 8.99 1.37
CA PRO A 50 -35.08 9.21 1.35
C PRO A 50 -35.67 9.42 -0.05
N LEU A 51 -34.85 9.76 -1.05
CA LEU A 51 -35.28 10.10 -2.42
C LEU A 51 -35.31 8.85 -3.32
N CYS A 52 -36.20 7.90 -3.02
CA CYS A 52 -36.50 6.76 -3.91
C CYS A 52 -35.27 5.90 -4.27
N CYS A 53 -34.49 5.46 -3.28
CA CYS A 53 -33.32 4.58 -3.44
C CYS A 53 -32.12 5.19 -4.19
N LEU A 54 -32.14 6.48 -4.53
CA LEU A 54 -31.01 7.17 -5.16
C LEU A 54 -29.74 7.08 -4.30
N GLY A 55 -29.89 7.17 -2.98
CA GLY A 55 -28.80 6.97 -2.02
C GLY A 55 -28.10 5.60 -2.15
N LEU A 56 -28.83 4.53 -2.48
CA LEU A 56 -28.23 3.20 -2.67
C LEU A 56 -27.39 3.14 -3.96
N VAL A 57 -27.82 3.84 -5.00
CA VAL A 57 -27.06 3.95 -6.27
C VAL A 57 -25.75 4.70 -6.04
N PHE A 58 -25.80 5.83 -5.33
CA PHE A 58 -24.60 6.57 -4.94
C PHE A 58 -23.68 5.76 -4.04
N PHE A 59 -24.24 5.02 -3.08
CA PHE A 59 -23.43 4.18 -2.21
C PHE A 59 -22.70 3.07 -2.98
N ARG A 60 -23.35 2.46 -3.98
CA ARG A 60 -22.68 1.51 -4.88
C ARG A 60 -21.55 2.17 -5.68
N LEU A 61 -21.73 3.40 -6.12
CA LEU A 61 -20.67 4.16 -6.78
C LEU A 61 -19.49 4.41 -5.84
N VAL A 62 -19.75 4.72 -4.57
CA VAL A 62 -18.69 4.85 -3.54
C VAL A 62 -17.93 3.54 -3.37
N LEU A 63 -18.61 2.39 -3.30
CA LEU A 63 -17.93 1.09 -3.20
C LEU A 63 -17.05 0.79 -4.43
N CYS A 64 -17.48 1.20 -5.62
CA CYS A 64 -16.66 1.11 -6.82
C CYS A 64 -15.38 1.96 -6.69
N LEU A 65 -15.51 3.20 -6.21
CA LEU A 65 -14.36 4.07 -5.95
C LEU A 65 -13.43 3.48 -4.89
N VAL A 66 -13.97 2.90 -3.81
CA VAL A 66 -13.18 2.20 -2.77
C VAL A 66 -12.37 1.05 -3.36
N ALA A 67 -12.94 0.28 -4.30
CA ALA A 67 -12.21 -0.79 -4.98
C ALA A 67 -11.02 -0.25 -5.79
N VAL A 68 -11.21 0.86 -6.52
CA VAL A 68 -10.12 1.53 -7.27
C VAL A 68 -9.06 2.08 -6.32
N LEU A 69 -9.48 2.74 -5.23
CA LEU A 69 -8.58 3.27 -4.22
C LEU A 69 -7.75 2.16 -3.57
N ALA A 70 -8.34 1.00 -3.29
CA ALA A 70 -7.63 -0.15 -2.75
C ALA A 70 -6.57 -0.70 -3.72
N GLU A 71 -6.87 -0.72 -5.03
CA GLU A 71 -5.88 -1.11 -6.03
C GLU A 71 -4.72 -0.11 -6.12
N VAL A 72 -5.03 1.19 -6.12
CA VAL A 72 -4.01 2.25 -6.11
C VAL A 72 -3.15 2.16 -4.84
N ASP A 73 -3.77 1.90 -3.70
CA ASP A 73 -3.07 1.76 -2.42
C ASP A 73 -2.12 0.56 -2.41
N VAL A 74 -2.57 -0.59 -2.94
CA VAL A 74 -1.72 -1.77 -3.11
C VAL A 74 -0.56 -1.49 -4.05
N ARG A 75 -0.78 -0.80 -5.18
CA ARG A 75 0.31 -0.41 -6.09
C ARG A 75 1.32 0.51 -5.41
N LEU A 76 0.84 1.43 -4.57
CA LEU A 76 1.69 2.34 -3.82
C LEU A 76 2.53 1.60 -2.77
N VAL A 77 1.96 0.64 -2.05
CA VAL A 77 2.71 -0.21 -1.11
C VAL A 77 3.71 -1.10 -1.86
N ASN A 78 3.31 -1.72 -2.97
CA ASN A 78 4.21 -2.52 -3.80
C ASN A 78 5.35 -1.70 -4.39
N PHE A 79 5.17 -0.39 -4.60
CA PHE A 79 6.25 0.46 -5.08
C PHE A 79 7.47 0.39 -4.16
N ILE A 80 7.31 0.35 -2.84
CA ILE A 80 8.41 0.30 -1.87
C ILE A 80 8.79 -1.11 -1.40
N SER A 81 7.88 -2.07 -1.52
CA SER A 81 8.10 -3.44 -1.06
C SER A 81 9.16 -4.18 -1.87
N LEU A 82 9.73 -5.20 -1.25
CA LEU A 82 10.55 -6.18 -1.95
C LEU A 82 9.66 -7.07 -2.84
N PRO A 83 10.21 -7.67 -3.91
CA PRO A 83 9.44 -8.54 -4.81
C PRO A 83 8.72 -9.69 -4.09
N GLU A 84 9.29 -10.21 -3.01
CA GLU A 84 8.71 -11.29 -2.20
C GLU A 84 7.49 -10.84 -1.39
N GLU A 85 7.41 -9.55 -1.08
CA GLU A 85 6.34 -8.93 -0.30
C GLU A 85 5.23 -8.32 -1.16
N HIS A 86 5.30 -8.46 -2.48
CA HIS A 86 4.33 -7.88 -3.40
C HIS A 86 2.93 -8.48 -3.20
N ILE A 87 1.97 -7.60 -2.93
CA ILE A 87 0.56 -7.96 -2.82
C ILE A 87 -0.01 -8.13 -4.24
N SER A 88 -0.66 -9.26 -4.50
CA SER A 88 -1.25 -9.52 -5.82
C SER A 88 -2.60 -8.79 -5.98
N THR A 89 -2.73 -8.01 -7.07
CA THR A 89 -3.98 -7.31 -7.44
C THR A 89 -4.83 -8.11 -8.43
N ARG A 90 -4.26 -9.09 -9.13
CA ARG A 90 -4.96 -9.83 -10.19
C ARG A 90 -5.83 -10.92 -9.58
N LYS A 91 -6.97 -11.22 -10.23
CA LYS A 91 -7.63 -12.52 -10.05
C LYS A 91 -6.59 -13.59 -10.37
N LEU A 92 -6.05 -14.25 -9.34
CA LEU A 92 -5.19 -15.41 -9.46
C LEU A 92 -5.90 -16.36 -10.42
N GLN A 93 -5.43 -16.41 -11.66
CA GLN A 93 -6.01 -17.26 -12.67
C GLN A 93 -5.81 -18.69 -12.16
N ARG A 94 -6.86 -19.50 -12.24
CA ARG A 94 -7.04 -20.85 -11.66
C ARG A 94 -6.03 -21.92 -12.14
N GLY A 95 -4.81 -21.54 -12.52
CA GLY A 95 -3.80 -22.45 -13.05
C GLY A 95 -2.40 -21.83 -13.23
N SER A 96 -2.10 -20.66 -12.67
CA SER A 96 -0.73 -20.12 -12.73
C SER A 96 0.10 -20.66 -11.57
N HIS A 97 0.90 -21.70 -11.83
CA HIS A 97 1.94 -22.27 -10.95
C HIS A 97 3.12 -21.30 -10.66
N ALA A 98 2.84 -20.03 -10.39
CA ALA A 98 3.80 -19.01 -9.98
C ALA A 98 3.06 -18.04 -9.06
N SER A 99 3.37 -17.83 -7.78
CA SER A 99 4.62 -17.98 -7.06
C SER A 99 4.30 -18.45 -5.63
N ALA A 100 4.67 -19.69 -5.31
CA ALA A 100 4.80 -20.20 -3.95
C ALA A 100 6.28 -20.51 -3.66
N ARG A 101 7.21 -19.79 -4.29
CA ARG A 101 8.66 -20.03 -4.15
C ARG A 101 9.38 -18.71 -3.92
N ALA A 102 9.62 -18.40 -2.65
CA ALA A 102 10.90 -17.83 -2.22
C ALA A 102 11.11 -17.86 -0.68
N CYS A 103 10.08 -17.78 0.17
CA CYS A 103 10.31 -17.66 1.62
C CYS A 103 9.20 -18.29 2.48
N GLY A 104 9.14 -19.64 2.57
CA GLY A 104 8.62 -20.38 3.74
C GLY A 104 7.20 -20.11 4.28
N GLU A 105 6.44 -19.17 3.73
CA GLU A 105 5.17 -18.71 4.28
C GLU A 105 4.03 -19.27 3.43
N THR A 106 3.18 -20.05 4.08
CA THR A 106 2.14 -20.89 3.48
C THR A 106 0.93 -20.10 2.96
N SER A 107 1.06 -18.80 2.69
CA SER A 107 -0.05 -17.99 2.19
C SER A 107 0.39 -16.79 1.34
N VAL A 108 -0.26 -16.60 0.19
CA VAL A 108 -0.07 -15.42 -0.68
C VAL A 108 -1.09 -14.34 -0.30
N GLU A 109 -0.63 -13.11 -0.11
CA GLU A 109 -1.49 -11.95 0.16
C GLU A 109 -2.09 -11.41 -1.14
N ARG A 110 -3.41 -11.22 -1.15
CA ARG A 110 -4.13 -10.77 -2.33
C ARG A 110 -5.20 -9.75 -2.01
N LEU A 111 -5.38 -8.74 -2.86
CA LEU A 111 -6.49 -7.80 -2.77
C LEU A 111 -7.84 -8.55 -2.84
N VAL A 112 -8.75 -8.25 -1.90
CA VAL A 112 -10.07 -8.90 -1.84
C VAL A 112 -10.83 -8.66 -3.13
N PRO A 113 -11.32 -9.72 -3.82
CA PRO A 113 -12.13 -9.55 -5.01
C PRO A 113 -13.49 -8.91 -4.67
N ASP A 114 -14.06 -8.17 -5.63
CA ASP A 114 -15.42 -7.64 -5.57
C ASP A 114 -15.70 -6.65 -4.40
N LEU A 115 -14.72 -5.81 -4.04
CA LEU A 115 -14.91 -4.66 -3.11
C LEU A 115 -15.99 -3.66 -3.58
N ASN A 116 -16.43 -3.77 -4.85
CA ASN A 116 -17.52 -2.98 -5.43
C ASN A 116 -18.93 -3.48 -5.04
N LYS A 117 -19.05 -4.63 -4.37
CA LYS A 117 -20.33 -5.16 -3.86
C LYS A 117 -20.45 -4.92 -2.37
N PHE A 118 -21.68 -4.67 -1.91
CA PHE A 118 -21.95 -4.59 -0.48
C PHE A 118 -21.61 -5.93 0.17
N SER A 119 -20.58 -5.90 1.01
CA SER A 119 -20.01 -7.08 1.65
C SER A 119 -19.23 -6.64 2.88
N GLN A 120 -19.01 -7.56 3.83
CA GLN A 120 -18.19 -7.27 5.00
C GLN A 120 -16.78 -6.76 4.62
N PRO A 121 -16.07 -7.34 3.63
CA PRO A 121 -14.77 -6.81 3.21
C PRO A 121 -14.84 -5.40 2.60
N ALA A 122 -15.86 -5.10 1.79
CA ALA A 122 -16.04 -3.76 1.20
C ALA A 122 -16.29 -2.70 2.28
N MET A 123 -17.07 -3.03 3.31
CA MET A 123 -17.31 -2.15 4.45
C MET A 123 -16.03 -1.90 5.26
N ARG A 124 -15.20 -2.94 5.50
CA ARG A 124 -13.89 -2.76 6.15
C ARG A 124 -12.96 -1.85 5.35
N ALA A 125 -12.87 -2.04 4.03
CA ALA A 125 -12.06 -1.20 3.16
C ALA A 125 -12.57 0.25 3.14
N THR A 126 -13.90 0.44 3.15
CA THR A 126 -14.51 1.77 3.25
C THR A 126 -14.12 2.45 4.57
N LEU A 127 -14.25 1.75 5.70
CA LEU A 127 -13.83 2.28 7.02
C LEU A 127 -12.34 2.59 7.08
N TYR A 128 -11.50 1.75 6.45
CA TYR A 128 -10.07 1.99 6.33
C TYR A 128 -9.78 3.33 5.63
N PHE A 129 -10.38 3.60 4.47
CA PHE A 129 -10.20 4.87 3.76
C PHE A 129 -10.83 6.07 4.45
N MET A 130 -11.86 5.87 5.27
CA MET A 130 -12.46 6.93 6.09
C MET A 130 -11.65 7.28 7.35
N SER A 131 -10.70 6.45 7.78
CA SER A 131 -10.04 6.65 9.09
C SER A 131 -8.56 6.31 9.06
N VAL A 132 -8.25 5.01 9.08
CA VAL A 132 -6.89 4.49 9.25
C VAL A 132 -5.97 4.99 8.13
N LYS A 133 -6.42 4.97 6.87
CA LYS A 133 -5.61 5.46 5.74
C LYS A 133 -5.30 6.95 5.90
N THR A 134 -6.28 7.76 6.26
CA THR A 134 -6.11 9.19 6.50
C THR A 134 -5.09 9.43 7.59
N PHE A 135 -5.21 8.70 8.71
CA PHE A 135 -4.26 8.80 9.82
C PHE A 135 -2.83 8.44 9.40
N ILE A 136 -2.65 7.34 8.67
CA ILE A 136 -1.34 6.94 8.13
C ILE A 136 -0.81 7.97 7.11
N GLY A 137 -1.68 8.57 6.31
CA GLY A 137 -1.34 9.65 5.39
C GLY A 137 -0.88 10.93 6.11
N LEU A 138 -1.52 11.28 7.23
CA LEU A 138 -1.10 12.39 8.10
C LEU A 138 0.22 12.09 8.81
N LEU A 139 0.42 10.86 9.28
CA LEU A 139 1.72 10.44 9.81
C LEU A 139 2.81 10.56 8.74
N SER A 140 2.52 10.20 7.49
CA SER A 140 3.48 10.33 6.39
C SER A 140 3.90 11.77 6.12
N SER A 141 2.96 12.73 6.12
CA SER A 141 3.31 14.15 5.98
C SER A 141 4.04 14.70 7.20
N LEU A 142 3.65 14.28 8.41
CA LEU A 142 4.32 14.67 9.65
C LEU A 142 5.79 14.24 9.65
N VAL A 143 6.06 12.98 9.29
CA VAL A 143 7.43 12.44 9.23
C VAL A 143 8.27 13.18 8.20
N LEU A 144 7.72 13.45 7.00
CA LEU A 144 8.41 14.26 6.00
C LEU A 144 8.70 15.68 6.49
N SER A 145 7.71 16.32 7.13
CA SER A 145 7.85 17.67 7.69
C SER A 145 8.97 17.72 8.74
N ILE A 146 8.98 16.79 9.71
CA ILE A 146 10.02 16.74 10.73
C ILE A 146 11.41 16.52 10.10
N SER A 147 11.51 15.58 9.16
CA SER A 147 12.80 15.19 8.56
C SER A 147 13.40 16.27 7.66
N PHE A 148 12.56 17.00 6.94
CA PHE A 148 13.02 17.93 5.88
C PHE A 148 12.70 19.41 6.18
N SER A 149 12.07 19.74 7.31
CA SER A 149 11.73 21.13 7.67
C SER A 149 12.92 22.08 7.61
N LEU A 150 14.03 21.78 8.30
CA LEU A 150 15.22 22.63 8.32
C LEU A 150 15.86 22.81 6.94
N PRO A 151 16.24 21.76 6.19
CA PRO A 151 16.88 21.93 4.89
C PRO A 151 15.94 22.59 3.87
N VAL A 152 14.64 22.25 3.87
CA VAL A 152 13.68 22.87 2.94
C VAL A 152 13.43 24.34 3.29
N CYS A 153 13.35 24.70 4.58
CA CYS A 153 13.20 26.09 4.98
C CYS A 153 14.43 26.93 4.59
N ALA A 154 15.64 26.40 4.80
CA ALA A 154 16.87 27.10 4.45
C ALA A 154 16.98 27.32 2.93
N ILE A 155 16.67 26.30 2.12
CA ILE A 155 16.66 26.41 0.65
C ILE A 155 15.59 27.41 0.18
N SER A 156 14.38 27.35 0.77
CA SER A 156 13.25 28.20 0.38
C SER A 156 13.49 29.68 0.70
N ARG A 157 14.15 29.98 1.82
CA ARG A 157 14.49 31.35 2.23
C ARG A 157 15.76 31.87 1.58
N GLY A 158 16.63 30.99 1.08
CA GLY A 158 17.98 31.34 0.63
C GLY A 158 18.93 31.73 1.76
N ASP A 159 18.50 31.53 3.00
CA ASP A 159 19.22 31.87 4.22
C ASP A 159 18.88 30.87 5.34
N MET A 160 19.84 30.61 6.22
CA MET A 160 19.67 29.67 7.35
C MET A 160 18.85 30.30 8.49
N GLY A 161 18.68 31.63 8.49
CA GLY A 161 17.98 32.42 9.48
C GLY A 161 18.90 32.89 10.60
N ASP A 162 18.59 34.05 11.18
CA ASP A 162 19.40 34.81 12.15
C ASP A 162 19.91 33.99 13.36
N ASN A 163 19.24 32.89 13.70
CA ASN A 163 19.64 31.99 14.78
C ASN A 163 20.86 31.10 14.45
N PHE A 164 21.24 31.03 13.16
CA PHE A 164 22.32 30.17 12.66
C PHE A 164 23.46 30.95 12.00
N ASP A 165 23.68 32.20 12.44
CA ASP A 165 24.76 33.03 11.92
C ASP A 165 26.16 32.55 12.33
N GLY A 166 27.10 32.70 11.40
CA GLY A 166 28.51 32.38 11.59
C GLY A 166 28.83 30.87 11.61
N ALA A 167 30.11 30.55 11.85
CA ALA A 167 30.60 29.17 11.78
C ALA A 167 29.94 28.23 12.80
N VAL A 168 29.64 28.74 14.00
CA VAL A 168 28.96 27.97 15.05
C VAL A 168 27.50 27.70 14.68
N GLY A 169 26.80 28.71 14.15
CA GLY A 169 25.42 28.57 13.68
C GLY A 169 25.29 27.55 12.54
N LEU A 170 26.20 27.60 11.56
CA LEU A 170 26.29 26.59 10.49
C LEU A 170 26.53 25.18 11.06
N LEU A 171 27.43 25.02 12.03
CA LEU A 171 27.69 23.72 12.66
C LEU A 171 26.45 23.17 13.36
N VAL A 172 25.73 24.02 14.11
CA VAL A 172 24.47 23.63 14.79
C VAL A 172 23.39 23.27 13.78
N PHE A 173 23.24 24.04 12.70
CA PHE A 173 22.29 23.77 11.62
C PHE A 173 22.56 22.41 10.96
N LEU A 174 23.83 22.14 10.62
CA LEU A 174 24.23 20.85 10.04
C LEU A 174 24.00 19.69 11.00
N LEU A 175 24.38 19.84 12.27
CA LEU A 175 24.16 18.83 13.29
C LEU A 175 22.66 18.54 13.48
N ALA A 176 21.83 19.57 13.60
CA ALA A 176 20.39 19.45 13.74
C ALA A 176 19.77 18.75 12.51
N THR A 177 20.18 19.15 11.29
CA THR A 177 19.71 18.54 10.05
C THR A 177 20.09 17.06 9.97
N VAL A 178 21.34 16.72 10.29
CA VAL A 178 21.81 15.32 10.31
C VAL A 178 21.04 14.50 11.35
N LEU A 179 20.79 15.04 12.53
CA LEU A 179 20.00 14.37 13.58
C LEU A 179 18.54 14.15 13.15
N LEU A 180 17.90 15.15 12.55
CA LEU A 180 16.53 15.04 12.05
C LEU A 180 16.42 14.02 10.92
N LEU A 181 17.37 13.99 9.99
CA LEU A 181 17.42 12.96 8.94
C LEU A 181 17.71 11.58 9.52
N GLY A 182 18.62 11.48 10.50
CA GLY A 182 18.99 10.24 11.17
C GLY A 182 17.82 9.59 11.92
N ILE A 183 16.92 10.39 12.51
CA ILE A 183 15.67 9.92 13.14
C ILE A 183 14.56 9.73 12.10
N GLY A 184 14.50 10.63 11.12
CA GLY A 184 13.49 10.69 10.08
C GLY A 184 13.47 9.46 9.18
N ILE A 185 14.64 8.97 8.74
CA ILE A 185 14.75 7.80 7.86
C ILE A 185 14.17 6.53 8.51
N PRO A 186 14.56 6.13 9.74
CA PRO A 186 13.91 5.02 10.44
C PRO A 186 12.40 5.21 10.61
N LEU A 187 11.95 6.43 10.91
CA LEU A 187 10.53 6.73 11.11
C LEU A 187 9.72 6.63 9.81
N MET A 188 10.32 7.03 8.68
CA MET A 188 9.77 6.82 7.34
C MET A 188 9.64 5.31 7.04
N GLN A 189 10.69 4.53 7.31
CA GLN A 189 10.64 3.06 7.12
C GLN A 189 9.56 2.41 7.99
N TYR A 190 9.44 2.84 9.25
CA TYR A 190 8.40 2.33 10.16
C TYR A 190 6.99 2.66 9.67
N SER A 191 6.74 3.92 9.29
CA SER A 191 5.43 4.34 8.80
C SER A 191 5.07 3.70 7.46
N ALA A 192 6.06 3.45 6.60
CA ALA A 192 5.89 2.64 5.37
C ALA A 192 5.45 1.20 5.68
N ARG A 193 6.11 0.53 6.64
CA ARG A 193 5.71 -0.81 7.11
C ARG A 193 4.33 -0.82 7.73
N LEU A 194 3.99 0.20 8.52
CA LEU A 194 2.66 0.36 9.10
C LEU A 194 1.59 0.52 8.00
N SER A 195 1.87 1.31 6.97
CA SER A 195 0.99 1.47 5.81
C SER A 195 0.77 0.13 5.08
N ARG A 196 1.83 -0.64 4.86
CA ARG A 196 1.73 -1.99 4.29
C ARG A 196 0.86 -2.90 5.15
N ALA A 197 1.18 -3.01 6.44
CA ALA A 197 0.46 -3.89 7.36
C ALA A 197 -1.04 -3.55 7.43
N ALA A 198 -1.37 -2.26 7.46
CA ALA A 198 -2.76 -1.81 7.43
C ALA A 198 -3.45 -2.18 6.11
N THR A 199 -2.78 -1.95 4.96
CA THR A 199 -3.31 -2.30 3.63
C THR A 199 -3.62 -3.80 3.53
N VAL A 200 -2.70 -4.64 4.01
CA VAL A 200 -2.89 -6.10 4.09
C VAL A 200 -4.09 -6.45 4.97
N TYR A 201 -4.16 -5.89 6.17
CA TYR A 201 -5.21 -6.22 7.14
C TYR A 201 -6.61 -5.83 6.65
N PHE A 202 -6.77 -4.63 6.08
CA PHE A 202 -8.08 -4.09 5.73
C PHE A 202 -8.53 -4.49 4.32
N CYS A 203 -7.61 -4.50 3.34
CA CYS A 203 -7.94 -4.64 1.93
C CYS A 203 -7.62 -6.03 1.35
N CYS A 204 -6.82 -6.85 2.04
CA CYS A 204 -6.37 -8.14 1.51
C CYS A 204 -6.98 -9.35 2.23
N GLU A 205 -6.97 -10.48 1.54
CA GLU A 205 -7.23 -11.81 2.07
C GLU A 205 -5.97 -12.69 1.91
N LYS A 206 -5.81 -13.66 2.81
CA LYS A 206 -4.73 -14.65 2.73
C LYS A 206 -5.22 -15.85 1.91
N CYS A 207 -4.56 -16.14 0.79
CA CYS A 207 -4.81 -17.35 0.02
C CYS A 207 -3.86 -18.46 0.45
N ALA A 208 -4.38 -19.56 1.01
CA ALA A 208 -3.60 -20.78 1.18
C ALA A 208 -3.36 -21.42 -0.20
N PRO A 209 -2.16 -21.94 -0.49
CA PRO A 209 -1.94 -22.76 -1.67
C PRO A 209 -2.84 -23.99 -1.55
N VAL A 210 -3.62 -24.27 -2.60
CA VAL A 210 -4.38 -25.50 -2.70
C VAL A 210 -3.37 -26.65 -2.70
N GLN A 211 -3.29 -27.39 -1.60
CA GLN A 211 -2.64 -28.68 -1.62
C GLN A 211 -3.50 -29.56 -2.54
N HIS A 212 -2.98 -29.89 -3.73
CA HIS A 212 -3.49 -31.04 -4.45
C HIS A 212 -3.21 -32.26 -3.58
N THR A 213 -4.17 -32.64 -2.75
CA THR A 213 -4.22 -34.02 -2.25
C THR A 213 -4.26 -34.91 -3.48
N GLU A 214 -3.20 -35.69 -3.63
CA GLU A 214 -3.00 -36.81 -4.55
C GLU A 214 -4.10 -37.88 -4.34
N LYS A 215 -5.36 -37.53 -4.60
CA LYS A 215 -6.52 -38.43 -4.55
C LYS A 215 -7.30 -38.48 -5.86
N ASP A 216 -7.01 -37.60 -6.82
CA ASP A 216 -7.67 -37.61 -8.13
C ASP A 216 -6.94 -38.46 -9.18
N HIS A 217 -5.82 -39.11 -8.84
CA HIS A 217 -5.13 -40.05 -9.73
C HIS A 217 -5.55 -41.52 -9.55
N ALA A 218 -6.40 -41.85 -8.57
CA ALA A 218 -6.86 -43.23 -8.34
C ALA A 218 -8.21 -43.59 -8.99
N THR A 219 -8.94 -42.62 -9.55
CA THR A 219 -10.27 -42.85 -10.17
C THR A 219 -10.25 -42.83 -11.71
N ALA A 220 -9.08 -42.67 -12.34
CA ALA A 220 -8.96 -42.62 -13.81
C ALA A 220 -8.44 -43.92 -14.47
N TYR A 221 -8.13 -44.97 -13.69
CA TYR A 221 -7.75 -46.29 -14.20
C TYR A 221 -8.58 -47.37 -13.49
N GLY A 222 -9.80 -47.63 -13.95
CA GLY A 222 -10.59 -48.71 -13.37
C GLY A 222 -12.09 -48.71 -13.70
N ALA A 223 -12.47 -48.42 -14.94
CA ALA A 223 -13.79 -48.79 -15.45
C ALA A 223 -13.72 -48.91 -16.98
N THR A 224 -13.06 -49.95 -17.47
CA THR A 224 -13.30 -50.43 -18.83
C THR A 224 -14.72 -50.97 -18.91
N GLU A 225 -15.52 -50.35 -19.78
CA GLU A 225 -16.79 -50.86 -20.27
C GLU A 225 -16.67 -52.33 -20.71
N VAL A 226 -17.64 -53.16 -20.31
CA VAL A 226 -18.05 -54.32 -21.09
C VAL A 226 -19.54 -54.16 -21.35
N CYS A 227 -19.85 -53.62 -22.51
CA CYS A 227 -21.16 -53.75 -23.14
C CYS A 227 -21.16 -55.07 -23.91
N CYS A 228 -22.06 -55.99 -23.57
CA CYS A 228 -22.49 -57.07 -24.48
C CYS A 228 -23.94 -57.45 -24.16
N ALA A 229 -24.62 -57.85 -25.23
CA ALA A 229 -26.06 -57.78 -25.45
C ALA A 229 -26.88 -59.00 -24.98
N ALA A 230 -28.21 -58.79 -25.06
CA ALA A 230 -29.34 -59.73 -24.96
C ALA A 230 -29.82 -60.09 -23.55
#